data_AF-A0A0W8FMZ7-F1
#
_entry.id   AF-A0A0W8FMZ7-F1
#
_cell.length_a   1.000
_cell.length_b   1.000
_cell.length_c   1.000
_cell.angle_alpha   90.00
_cell.angle_beta   90.00
_cell.angle_gamma   90.00
#
_symmetry.space_group_name_H-M   'P 1'
#
loop_
_entity.id
_entity.type
_entity.pdbx_description
1 polymer ?
#
loop_
_entity_poly.entity_id
_entity_poly.type
_entity_poly.pdbx_seq_one_letter_code
_entity_poly.pdbx_strand_id
1 'polypeptide(L)'
;MIIDRPDSHFIFVMHPSVLMGKKYTLYEGKELTNGEVLQYWGKWIVLGEKSWLDELAQKLDQYVEDKVIPCIKYDRKPPENLGLTEAVMMVYCDKRKSDDIWQILQQHGVKIKAWVTERETMEMWLPGGPLLEQWITSMNLSEEEARFNREDAAARLGYIFNHPDEIFTAWEQ
;
A
#
# COMPACT_ATOMS: atom_id res chain seq x y z
N MET A 1 2.05 -14.36 -7.62
CA MET A 1 1.51 -14.19 -8.98
C MET A 1 1.32 -12.71 -9.25
N ILE A 2 1.61 -12.28 -10.47
CA ILE A 2 1.43 -10.90 -10.92
C ILE A 2 0.04 -10.74 -11.55
N ILE A 3 -0.73 -9.78 -11.05
CA ILE A 3 -2.10 -9.47 -11.47
C ILE A 3 -2.08 -8.07 -12.08
N ASP A 4 -2.12 -8.03 -13.41
CA ASP A 4 -2.17 -6.83 -14.22
C ASP A 4 -3.58 -6.72 -14.85
N ARG A 5 -4.46 -5.91 -14.25
CA ARG A 5 -5.80 -5.63 -14.78
C ARG A 5 -5.91 -4.20 -15.32
N PRO A 6 -6.25 -3.98 -16.60
CA PRO A 6 -6.15 -2.67 -17.25
C PRO A 6 -7.04 -1.59 -16.65
N ASP A 7 -8.09 -1.98 -15.94
CA ASP A 7 -9.03 -1.11 -15.22
C ASP A 7 -8.55 -0.70 -13.82
N SER A 8 -7.54 -1.38 -13.25
CA SER A 8 -6.98 -1.00 -11.95
C SER A 8 -5.86 0.03 -12.10
N HIS A 9 -5.78 0.95 -11.14
CA HIS A 9 -4.68 1.92 -11.08
C HIS A 9 -3.32 1.25 -10.82
N PHE A 10 -3.33 0.10 -10.13
CA PHE A 10 -2.14 -0.60 -9.69
C PHE A 10 -1.98 -1.94 -10.40
N ILE A 11 -0.74 -2.41 -10.42
CA ILE A 11 -0.40 -3.81 -10.65
C ILE A 11 -0.09 -4.43 -9.29
N PHE A 12 -0.57 -5.65 -9.09
CA PHE A 12 -0.40 -6.35 -7.82
C PHE A 12 0.46 -7.59 -7.98
N VAL A 13 1.26 -7.88 -6.96
CA VAL A 13 1.92 -9.18 -6.79
C VAL A 13 1.38 -9.78 -5.50
N MET A 14 0.61 -10.85 -5.62
CA MET A 14 -0.08 -11.48 -4.49
C MET A 14 -0.02 -12.99 -4.60
N HIS A 15 -0.10 -13.68 -3.47
CA HIS A 15 -0.27 -15.13 -3.44
C HIS A 15 -1.70 -15.50 -3.91
N PRO A 16 -1.90 -16.56 -4.72
CA PRO A 16 -3.21 -16.92 -5.29
C PRO A 16 -4.33 -17.14 -4.26
N SER A 17 -3.97 -17.49 -3.01
CA SER A 17 -4.96 -17.64 -1.94
C SER A 17 -5.75 -16.37 -1.64
N VAL A 18 -5.22 -15.19 -1.97
CA VAL A 18 -5.96 -13.93 -1.82
C VAL A 18 -7.18 -13.90 -2.74
N LEU A 19 -7.07 -14.46 -3.95
CA LEU A 19 -8.19 -14.63 -4.87
C LEU A 19 -9.25 -15.62 -4.37
N MET A 20 -8.91 -16.44 -3.36
CA MET A 20 -9.82 -17.35 -2.67
C MET A 20 -10.40 -16.73 -1.39
N GLY A 21 -10.25 -15.41 -1.20
CA GLY A 21 -10.79 -14.67 -0.07
C GLY A 21 -9.91 -14.64 1.18
N LYS A 22 -8.67 -15.18 1.13
CA LYS A 22 -7.74 -15.04 2.27
C LYS A 22 -7.15 -13.63 2.33
N LYS A 23 -6.99 -13.08 3.52
CA LYS A 23 -6.32 -11.79 3.71
C LYS A 23 -4.81 -11.92 3.56
N TYR A 24 -4.14 -10.83 3.16
CA TYR A 24 -2.67 -10.73 3.13
C TYR A 24 -2.12 -9.94 4.33
N THR A 25 -2.97 -9.23 5.09
CA THR A 25 -2.62 -8.61 6.38
C THR A 25 -2.62 -9.66 7.48
N LEU A 26 -1.58 -10.49 7.47
CA LEU A 26 -1.40 -11.62 8.36
C LEU A 26 -0.09 -11.49 9.15
N TYR A 27 -0.11 -11.92 10.40
CA TYR A 27 1.11 -12.17 11.18
C TYR A 27 1.05 -13.57 11.79
N GLU A 28 2.06 -14.39 11.53
CA GLU A 28 2.12 -15.80 12.00
C GLU A 28 0.85 -16.61 11.69
N GLY A 29 0.24 -16.34 10.52
CA GLY A 29 -0.97 -17.01 10.05
C GLY A 29 -2.29 -16.50 10.66
N LYS A 30 -2.24 -15.46 11.50
CA LYS A 30 -3.44 -14.81 12.07
C LYS A 30 -3.74 -13.52 11.35
N GLU A 31 -5.03 -13.25 11.13
CA GLU A 31 -5.50 -11.98 10.61
C GLU A 31 -5.27 -10.87 11.62
N LEU A 32 -4.73 -9.75 11.16
CA LEU A 32 -4.46 -8.60 11.99
C LEU A 32 -5.74 -7.80 12.26
N THR A 33 -5.85 -7.29 13.48
CA THR A 33 -6.84 -6.29 13.86
C THR A 33 -6.49 -4.90 13.31
N ASN A 34 -7.43 -3.96 13.35
CA ASN A 34 -7.19 -2.55 13.00
C ASN A 34 -6.03 -1.97 13.84
N GLY A 35 -6.02 -2.23 15.15
CA GLY A 35 -4.96 -1.77 16.04
C GLY A 35 -3.60 -2.35 15.68
N GLU A 36 -3.52 -3.64 15.38
CA GLU A 36 -2.28 -4.28 14.97
C GLU A 36 -1.80 -3.79 13.59
N VAL A 37 -2.71 -3.55 12.64
CA VAL A 37 -2.35 -2.97 11.34
C VAL A 37 -1.77 -1.56 11.52
N LEU A 38 -2.43 -0.72 12.31
CA LEU A 38 -1.93 0.63 12.60
C LEU A 38 -0.58 0.62 13.34
N GLN A 39 -0.33 -0.38 14.19
CA GLN A 39 0.89 -0.45 14.98
C GLN A 39 2.07 -1.08 14.24
N TYR A 40 1.82 -2.14 13.48
CA TYR A 40 2.88 -3.00 12.95
C TYR A 40 2.89 -3.10 11.42
N TRP A 41 1.77 -2.87 10.75
CA TRP A 41 1.76 -3.00 9.29
C TRP A 41 2.34 -1.76 8.62
N GLY A 42 3.04 -1.99 7.51
CA GLY A 42 3.63 -0.92 6.72
C GLY A 42 4.18 -1.44 5.42
N LYS A 43 5.00 -0.62 4.79
CA LYS A 43 5.54 -0.89 3.46
C LYS A 43 6.87 -0.21 3.24
N TRP A 44 7.73 -0.90 2.50
CA TRP A 44 8.88 -0.27 1.86
C TRP A 44 8.42 0.44 0.60
N ILE A 45 8.85 1.69 0.45
CA ILE A 45 8.61 2.53 -0.72
C ILE A 45 9.82 2.42 -1.65
N VAL A 46 9.56 2.00 -2.88
CA VAL A 46 10.56 1.86 -3.94
C VAL A 46 10.14 2.73 -5.11
N LEU A 47 10.99 3.66 -5.52
CA LEU A 47 10.76 4.54 -6.66
C LEU A 47 11.56 4.04 -7.86
N GLY A 48 10.99 4.16 -9.06
CA GLY A 48 11.73 3.94 -10.30
C GLY A 48 10.87 4.01 -11.55
N GLU A 49 11.51 3.76 -12.69
CA GLU A 49 10.82 3.60 -13.97
C GLU A 49 9.95 2.35 -13.97
N LYS A 50 8.81 2.43 -14.65
CA LYS A 50 7.83 1.33 -14.72
C LYS A 50 8.44 0.01 -15.21
N SER A 51 9.28 0.05 -16.24
CA SER A 51 9.97 -1.13 -16.79
C SER A 51 10.87 -1.80 -15.75
N TRP A 52 11.61 -1.02 -14.97
CA TRP A 52 12.44 -1.53 -13.89
C TRP A 52 11.61 -2.11 -12.75
N LEU A 53 10.49 -1.47 -12.39
CA LEU A 53 9.55 -2.01 -11.40
C LEU A 53 8.91 -3.32 -11.87
N ASP A 54 8.63 -3.49 -13.16
CA ASP A 54 8.14 -4.76 -13.70
C ASP A 54 9.19 -5.88 -13.56
N GLU A 55 10.45 -5.60 -13.91
CA GLU A 55 11.54 -6.57 -13.70
C GLU A 55 11.74 -6.91 -12.22
N LEU A 56 11.64 -5.90 -11.34
CA LEU A 56 11.72 -6.11 -9.90
C LEU A 56 10.56 -6.97 -9.39
N ALA A 57 9.33 -6.71 -9.86
CA ALA A 57 8.15 -7.50 -9.51
C ALA A 57 8.32 -8.98 -9.90
N GLN A 58 8.87 -9.26 -11.08
CA GLN A 58 9.18 -10.63 -11.51
C GLN A 58 10.20 -11.31 -10.59
N LYS A 59 11.25 -10.58 -10.17
CA LYS A 59 12.27 -11.09 -9.23
C LYS A 59 11.69 -11.34 -7.83
N LEU A 60 10.72 -10.51 -7.41
CA LEU A 60 10.10 -10.61 -6.10
C LEU A 60 8.93 -11.60 -6.04
N ASP A 61 8.38 -12.03 -7.18
CA ASP A 61 7.18 -12.89 -7.25
C ASP A 61 7.35 -14.18 -6.45
N GLN A 62 8.53 -14.82 -6.53
CA GLN A 62 8.80 -16.05 -5.78
C GLN A 62 8.72 -15.83 -4.26
N TYR A 63 9.18 -14.69 -3.74
CA TYR A 63 9.08 -14.38 -2.32
C TYR A 63 7.62 -14.16 -1.88
N VAL A 64 6.76 -13.73 -2.81
CA VAL A 64 5.31 -13.61 -2.56
C VAL A 64 4.65 -14.99 -2.59
N GLU A 65 5.02 -15.85 -3.54
CA GLU A 65 4.56 -17.25 -3.59
C GLU A 65 4.96 -18.03 -2.33
N ASP A 66 6.18 -17.83 -1.85
CA ASP A 66 6.69 -18.46 -0.62
C ASP A 66 6.15 -17.80 0.66
N LYS A 67 5.29 -16.76 0.53
CA LYS A 67 4.69 -15.99 1.62
C LYS A 67 5.70 -15.30 2.54
N VAL A 68 6.90 -15.05 2.03
CA VAL A 68 7.91 -14.21 2.70
C VAL A 68 7.49 -12.75 2.61
N ILE A 69 7.07 -12.31 1.42
CA ILE A 69 6.48 -10.99 1.18
C ILE A 69 4.95 -11.16 1.09
N PRO A 70 4.16 -10.57 1.99
CA PRO A 70 2.71 -10.73 1.97
C PRO A 70 2.02 -10.23 0.69
N CYS A 71 2.41 -9.04 0.22
CA CYS A 71 1.79 -8.39 -0.93
C CYS A 71 2.69 -7.27 -1.46
N ILE A 72 2.69 -7.09 -2.78
CA ILE A 72 3.30 -5.92 -3.44
C ILE A 72 2.23 -5.24 -4.27
N LYS A 73 2.23 -3.92 -4.25
CA LYS A 73 1.41 -3.08 -5.14
C LYS A 73 2.29 -2.04 -5.79
N TYR A 74 2.15 -1.79 -7.07
CA TYR A 74 2.92 -0.73 -7.73
C TYR A 74 2.16 -0.05 -8.85
N ASP A 75 2.55 1.19 -9.12
CA ASP A 75 1.83 2.03 -10.08
C ASP A 75 2.04 1.58 -11.52
N ARG A 76 1.01 1.77 -12.35
CA ARG A 76 1.13 1.62 -13.80
C ARG A 76 1.91 2.75 -14.45
N LYS A 77 1.80 3.95 -13.87
CA LYS A 77 2.41 5.20 -14.31
C LYS A 77 2.68 6.05 -13.07
N PRO A 78 3.65 6.98 -13.11
CA PRO A 78 3.87 7.91 -12.01
C PRO A 78 2.55 8.58 -11.55
N PRO A 79 2.29 8.68 -10.24
CA PRO A 79 1.11 9.36 -9.73
C PRO A 79 1.34 10.88 -9.79
N GLU A 80 1.17 11.43 -10.99
CA GLU A 80 1.34 12.85 -11.29
C GLU A 80 0.40 13.74 -10.46
N ASN A 81 -0.77 13.21 -10.12
CA ASN A 81 -1.74 13.82 -9.21
C ASN A 81 -1.20 14.02 -7.78
N LEU A 82 -0.16 13.26 -7.40
CA LEU A 82 0.60 13.42 -6.17
C LEU A 82 1.96 14.09 -6.40
N GLY A 83 2.20 14.66 -7.59
CA GLY A 83 3.42 15.40 -7.93
C GLY A 83 4.66 14.53 -8.09
N LEU A 84 4.51 13.23 -8.28
CA LEU A 84 5.62 12.30 -8.47
C LEU A 84 5.92 12.09 -9.95
N THR A 85 7.21 12.05 -10.27
CA THR A 85 7.73 11.79 -11.63
C THR A 85 8.16 10.35 -11.85
N GLU A 86 8.25 9.57 -10.78
CA GLU A 86 8.59 8.15 -10.78
C GLU A 86 7.38 7.32 -10.31
N ALA A 87 7.28 6.08 -10.79
CA ALA A 87 6.28 5.16 -10.30
C ALA A 87 6.69 4.65 -8.90
N VAL A 88 5.70 4.35 -8.07
CA VAL A 88 5.89 3.85 -6.72
C VAL A 88 5.57 2.37 -6.66
N MET A 89 6.48 1.58 -6.10
CA MET A 89 6.22 0.23 -5.63
C MET A 89 6.19 0.22 -4.10
N MET A 90 5.15 -0.39 -3.55
CA MET A 90 4.91 -0.60 -2.14
C MET A 90 5.04 -2.09 -1.84
N VAL A 91 6.06 -2.45 -1.07
CA VAL A 91 6.30 -3.83 -0.62
C VAL A 91 5.83 -3.92 0.83
N TYR A 92 4.64 -4.48 1.04
CA TYR A 92 4.00 -4.52 2.34
C TYR A 92 4.59 -5.62 3.23
N CYS A 93 4.76 -5.33 4.51
CA CYS A 93 5.04 -6.35 5.50
C CYS A 93 4.73 -5.87 6.93
N ASP A 94 4.84 -6.80 7.87
CA ASP A 94 4.86 -6.49 9.29
C ASP A 94 6.21 -5.90 9.70
N LYS A 95 6.19 -4.87 10.55
CA LYS A 95 7.37 -4.16 11.06
C LYS A 95 8.40 -5.11 11.68
N ARG A 96 7.96 -6.17 12.34
CA ARG A 96 8.82 -7.19 12.96
C ARG A 96 9.63 -8.01 11.94
N LYS A 97 9.22 -7.97 10.67
CA LYS A 97 9.90 -8.61 9.53
C LYS A 97 10.52 -7.60 8.57
N SER A 98 10.41 -6.29 8.83
CA SER A 98 10.76 -5.27 7.83
C SER A 98 12.24 -5.29 7.44
N ASP A 99 13.15 -5.62 8.36
CA ASP A 99 14.58 -5.65 8.05
C ASP A 99 14.97 -6.88 7.19
N ASP A 100 14.33 -8.03 7.37
CA ASP A 100 14.52 -9.20 6.51
C ASP A 100 14.07 -8.88 5.08
N ILE A 101 12.90 -8.24 4.94
CA ILE A 101 12.40 -7.79 3.63
C ILE A 101 13.32 -6.73 3.02
N TRP A 102 13.84 -5.81 3.83
CA TRP A 102 14.81 -4.81 3.35
C TRP A 102 16.06 -5.46 2.76
N GLN A 103 16.60 -6.51 3.39
CA GLN A 103 17.75 -7.23 2.85
C GLN A 103 17.46 -7.87 1.48
N ILE A 104 16.27 -8.44 1.29
CA ILE A 104 15.81 -8.96 -0.01
C ILE A 104 15.79 -7.83 -1.04
N LEU A 105 15.19 -6.69 -0.71
CA LEU A 105 15.13 -5.53 -1.62
C LEU A 105 16.52 -5.02 -1.99
N GLN A 106 17.45 -4.96 -1.04
CA GLN A 106 18.84 -4.57 -1.31
C GLN A 106 19.55 -5.54 -2.27
N GLN A 107 19.33 -6.85 -2.13
CA GLN A 107 19.90 -7.85 -3.05
C GLN A 107 19.42 -7.66 -4.49
N HIS A 108 18.23 -7.10 -4.67
CA HIS A 108 17.66 -6.76 -5.97
C HIS A 108 17.95 -5.31 -6.42
N GLY A 109 18.87 -4.62 -5.75
CA GLY A 109 19.38 -3.31 -6.17
C GLY A 109 18.59 -2.11 -5.69
N VAL A 110 17.62 -2.28 -4.77
CA VAL A 110 16.95 -1.15 -4.12
C VAL A 110 17.93 -0.44 -3.19
N LYS A 111 18.13 0.87 -3.42
CA LYS A 111 19.15 1.65 -2.70
C LYS A 111 18.59 2.52 -1.58
N ILE A 112 17.36 2.99 -1.75
CA ILE A 112 16.73 3.93 -0.81
C ILE A 112 15.95 3.13 0.24
N LYS A 113 16.31 3.34 1.52
CA LYS A 113 15.63 2.72 2.66
C LYS A 113 14.51 3.65 3.15
N ALA A 114 13.31 3.52 2.57
CA ALA A 114 12.14 4.32 2.94
C ALA A 114 10.99 3.42 3.43
N TRP A 115 10.79 3.35 4.75
CA TRP A 115 9.67 2.62 5.37
C TRP A 115 8.58 3.60 5.76
N VAL A 116 7.33 3.23 5.49
CA VAL A 116 6.15 4.00 5.91
C VAL A 116 5.16 3.04 6.56
N THR A 117 4.65 3.40 7.74
CA THR A 117 3.62 2.63 8.43
C THR A 117 2.24 2.84 7.81
N GLU A 118 1.33 1.89 8.04
CA GLU A 118 -0.04 2.05 7.59
C GLU A 118 -0.73 3.21 8.32
N ARG A 119 -0.42 3.41 9.61
CA ARG A 119 -0.87 4.57 10.37
C ARG A 119 -0.47 5.89 9.72
N GLU A 120 0.81 6.09 9.43
CA GLU A 120 1.29 7.32 8.77
C GLU A 120 0.60 7.50 7.41
N THR A 121 0.40 6.40 6.67
CA THR A 121 -0.32 6.45 5.39
C THR A 121 -1.76 6.93 5.57
N MET A 122 -2.49 6.35 6.52
CA MET A 122 -3.88 6.73 6.79
C MET A 122 -3.99 8.17 7.29
N GLU A 123 -3.07 8.61 8.16
CA GLU A 123 -3.01 9.99 8.63
C GLU A 123 -2.78 10.98 7.47
N MET A 124 -1.98 10.63 6.47
CA MET A 124 -1.79 11.46 5.27
C MET A 124 -3.03 11.55 4.37
N TRP A 125 -3.97 10.61 4.48
CA TRP A 125 -5.22 10.56 3.73
C TRP A 125 -6.44 11.04 4.54
N LEU A 126 -6.27 11.41 5.81
CA LEU A 126 -7.32 12.08 6.59
C LEU A 126 -7.51 13.54 6.14
N PRO A 127 -8.62 14.20 6.51
CA PRO A 127 -8.82 15.64 6.26
C PRO A 127 -7.63 16.48 6.73
N GLY A 128 -7.14 17.36 5.85
CA GLY A 128 -5.94 18.17 6.11
C GLY A 128 -4.62 17.40 5.96
N GLY A 129 -4.66 16.10 5.68
CA GLY A 129 -3.51 15.29 5.34
C GLY A 129 -2.98 15.62 3.94
N PRO A 130 -1.65 15.62 3.73
CA PRO A 130 -1.05 16.12 2.49
C PRO A 130 -1.50 15.36 1.24
N LEU A 131 -1.70 14.04 1.31
CA LEU A 131 -2.07 13.25 0.14
C LEU A 131 -3.52 13.49 -0.29
N LEU A 132 -4.45 13.58 0.67
CA LEU A 132 -5.83 13.87 0.36
C LEU A 132 -5.98 15.27 -0.25
N GLU A 133 -5.37 16.28 0.36
CA GLU A 133 -5.50 17.66 -0.11
C GLU A 133 -4.87 17.86 -1.49
N GLN A 134 -3.72 17.23 -1.73
CA GLN A 134 -3.07 17.26 -3.04
C GLN A 134 -3.91 16.54 -4.10
N TRP A 135 -4.47 15.37 -3.77
CA TRP A 135 -5.37 14.65 -4.66
C TRP A 135 -6.61 15.49 -5.01
N ILE A 136 -7.31 16.06 -4.02
CA ILE A 136 -8.47 16.95 -4.23
C ILE A 136 -8.11 18.10 -5.18
N THR A 137 -6.97 18.75 -4.93
CA THR A 137 -6.48 19.87 -5.75
C THR A 137 -6.21 19.43 -7.19
N SER A 138 -5.52 18.30 -7.37
CA SER A 138 -5.17 17.77 -8.69
C SER A 138 -6.39 17.36 -9.53
N MET A 139 -7.47 16.95 -8.86
CA MET A 139 -8.71 16.52 -9.49
C MET A 139 -9.61 17.71 -9.88
N ASN A 140 -9.22 18.95 -9.53
CA ASN A 140 -10.01 20.17 -9.76
C ASN A 140 -11.47 20.05 -9.25
N LEU A 141 -11.64 19.42 -8.09
CA LEU A 141 -12.96 19.24 -7.49
C LEU A 141 -13.56 20.58 -7.08
N SER A 142 -14.88 20.69 -7.19
CA SER A 142 -15.63 21.78 -6.58
C SER A 142 -15.50 21.76 -5.05
N GLU A 143 -15.81 22.87 -4.39
CA GLU A 143 -15.76 22.95 -2.92
C GLU A 143 -16.68 21.93 -2.25
N GLU A 144 -17.84 21.65 -2.86
CA GLU A 144 -18.80 20.66 -2.37
C GLU A 144 -18.24 19.23 -2.48
N GLU A 145 -17.68 18.88 -3.64
CA GLU A 145 -17.02 17.57 -3.85
C GLU A 145 -15.81 17.41 -2.94
N ALA A 146 -15.00 18.45 -2.77
CA ALA A 146 -13.85 18.45 -1.87
C ALA A 146 -14.28 18.22 -0.43
N ARG A 147 -15.33 18.90 0.05
CA ARG A 147 -15.89 18.68 1.39
C ARG A 147 -16.39 17.25 1.55
N PHE A 148 -17.16 16.75 0.59
CA PHE A 148 -17.66 15.38 0.61
C PHE A 148 -16.52 14.36 0.74
N ASN A 149 -15.44 14.49 -0.04
CA ASN A 149 -14.30 13.57 0.01
C ASN A 149 -13.56 13.63 1.35
N ARG A 150 -13.43 14.81 1.97
CA ARG A 150 -12.87 14.94 3.32
C ARG A 150 -13.76 14.24 4.35
N GLU A 151 -15.07 14.44 4.29
CA GLU A 151 -16.02 13.79 5.22
C GLU A 151 -16.02 12.26 5.05
N ASP A 152 -16.00 11.75 3.81
CA ASP A 152 -15.88 10.32 3.53
C ASP A 152 -14.58 9.73 4.10
N ALA A 153 -13.44 10.39 3.82
CA ALA A 153 -12.15 9.98 4.36
C ALA A 153 -12.14 9.97 5.89
N ALA A 154 -12.70 11.00 6.53
CA ALA A 154 -12.82 11.09 7.98
C ALA A 154 -13.64 9.94 8.57
N ALA A 155 -14.79 9.64 7.97
CA ALA A 155 -15.67 8.57 8.43
C ALA A 155 -15.00 7.19 8.27
N ARG A 156 -14.47 6.91 7.08
CA ARG A 156 -13.92 5.60 6.71
C ARG A 156 -12.61 5.30 7.45
N LEU A 157 -11.66 6.23 7.42
CA LEU A 157 -10.38 6.05 8.10
C LEU A 157 -10.56 6.18 9.61
N GLY A 158 -11.34 7.16 10.07
CA GLY A 158 -11.64 7.34 11.50
C GLY A 158 -12.28 6.11 12.14
N TYR A 159 -13.10 5.35 11.40
CA TYR A 159 -13.65 4.09 11.89
C TYR A 159 -12.54 3.10 12.31
N ILE A 160 -11.49 2.94 11.50
CA ILE A 160 -10.37 2.02 11.78
C ILE A 160 -9.65 2.43 13.08
N PHE A 161 -9.41 3.73 13.27
CA PHE A 161 -8.79 4.24 14.50
C PHE A 161 -9.67 4.01 15.74
N ASN A 162 -10.99 4.08 15.58
CA ASN A 162 -11.95 3.98 16.68
C ASN A 162 -12.36 2.53 17.03
N HIS A 163 -12.08 1.55 16.18
CA HIS A 163 -12.45 0.14 16.36
C HIS A 163 -11.21 -0.76 16.31
N PRO A 164 -10.26 -0.62 17.25
CA PRO A 164 -8.95 -1.26 17.16
C PRO A 164 -9.00 -2.79 17.22
N ASP A 165 -10.03 -3.39 17.84
CA ASP A 165 -10.12 -4.83 18.05
C ASP A 165 -10.80 -5.58 16.88
N GLU A 166 -11.35 -4.86 15.90
CA GLU A 166 -11.96 -5.48 14.73
C GLU A 166 -10.90 -5.97 13.74
N ILE A 167 -11.20 -7.06 13.04
CA ILE A 167 -10.30 -7.58 12.00
C ILE A 167 -10.20 -6.57 10.85
N PHE A 168 -8.98 -6.17 10.53
CA PHE A 168 -8.73 -5.20 9.47
C PHE A 168 -9.22 -5.72 8.12
N THR A 169 -9.94 -4.89 7.40
CA THR A 169 -10.43 -5.19 6.05
C THR A 169 -9.93 -4.10 5.11
N ALA A 170 -9.07 -4.50 4.17
CA ALA A 170 -8.56 -3.60 3.16
C ALA A 170 -9.68 -3.11 2.23
N TRP A 171 -9.50 -1.91 1.71
CA TRP A 171 -10.37 -1.29 0.72
C TRP A 171 -10.32 -2.02 -0.63
N GLU A 172 -11.42 -2.00 -1.36
CA GLU A 172 -11.40 -2.31 -2.79
C GLU A 172 -10.59 -1.24 -3.54
N GLN A 173 -9.70 -1.67 -4.45
CA GLN A 173 -8.72 -0.85 -5.18
C GLN A 173 -8.66 -1.23 -6.66
#